data_AF-A0AAV3RDF5-F1
#
_entry.id   AF-A0AAV3RDF5-F1
#
_cell.length_a   1.000
_cell.length_b   1.000
_cell.length_c   1.000
_cell.angle_alpha   90.00
_cell.angle_beta   90.00
_cell.angle_gamma   90.00
#
_symmetry.space_group_name_H-M   'P 1'
#
loop_
_entity.id
_entity.type
_entity.pdbx_description
1 polymer ?
#
loop_
_entity_poly.entity_id
_entity_poly.type
_entity_poly.pdbx_seq_one_letter_code
_entity_poly.pdbx_strand_id
1 'polypeptide(L)' 'MEESSSLVERANCRAKGGAPGFKVAILGAAGGIGQSLSLLMKMNPLVSVLHLYDVVNTPGVTADVSHMDTSAVVSNHL' A
#
# COMPACT_ATOMS: atom_id res chain seq x y z
N MET A 1 -1.03 -29.60 12.63
CA MET A 1 0.13 -29.31 11.77
C MET A 1 -0.40 -29.20 10.35
N GLU A 2 -0.99 -28.07 10.02
CA GLU A 2 -1.48 -27.77 8.67
C GLU A 2 -1.17 -26.30 8.41
N GLU A 3 0.03 -26.08 7.87
CA GLU A 3 0.51 -24.81 7.35
C GLU A 3 -0.07 -24.70 5.93
N SER A 4 -1.23 -24.07 5.81
CA SER A 4 -1.89 -23.85 4.53
C SER A 4 -1.19 -22.67 3.84
N SER A 5 -0.02 -22.98 3.28
CA SER A 5 0.78 -22.05 2.47
C SER A 5 0.03 -21.74 1.19
N SER A 6 -0.79 -20.69 1.23
CA SER A 6 -1.32 -20.10 0.01
C SER A 6 -0.14 -19.53 -0.79
N LEU A 7 0.25 -20.25 -1.84
CA LEU A 7 1.25 -19.82 -2.81
C LEU A 7 0.66 -18.68 -3.65
N VAL A 8 0.63 -17.47 -3.09
CA VAL A 8 0.63 -16.26 -3.91
C VAL A 8 1.99 -16.22 -4.58
N GLU A 9 2.05 -16.51 -5.88
CA GLU A 9 3.28 -16.33 -6.67
C GLU A 9 3.85 -14.95 -6.35
N ARG A 10 5.07 -14.90 -5.83
CA ARG A 10 5.78 -13.65 -5.53
C ARG A 10 6.15 -12.99 -6.86
N ALA A 11 5.18 -12.38 -7.53
CA ALA A 11 5.44 -11.43 -8.59
C ALA A 11 6.24 -10.30 -7.95
N ASN A 12 7.54 -10.27 -8.20
CA ASN A 12 8.44 -9.28 -7.64
C ASN A 12 8.13 -7.92 -8.29
N CYS A 13 7.10 -7.27 -7.75
CA CYS A 13 6.65 -5.97 -8.19
C CYS A 13 7.70 -4.98 -7.74
N ARG A 14 8.51 -4.47 -8.68
CA ARG A 14 9.46 -3.40 -8.38
C ARG A 14 8.94 -2.10 -8.99
N ALA A 15 8.30 -1.26 -8.17
CA ALA A 15 8.06 0.11 -8.60
C ALA A 15 9.41 0.84 -8.79
N LYS A 16 9.47 1.80 -9.72
CA LYS A 16 10.68 2.56 -10.03
C LYS A 16 11.23 3.24 -8.76
N GLY A 17 12.20 2.60 -8.10
CA GLY A 17 12.84 3.09 -6.88
C GLY A 17 12.40 2.43 -5.57
N GLY A 18 11.45 1.49 -5.59
CA GLY A 18 10.91 0.84 -4.38
C GLY A 18 11.51 -0.52 -4.03
N ALA A 19 11.24 -0.98 -2.80
CA ALA A 19 11.65 -2.30 -2.30
C ALA A 19 10.91 -3.42 -3.05
N PRO A 20 11.54 -4.61 -3.24
CA PRO A 20 10.86 -5.79 -3.78
C PRO A 20 9.74 -6.23 -2.84
N GLY A 21 8.53 -6.37 -3.35
CA GLY A 21 7.38 -6.68 -2.49
C GLY A 21 6.06 -6.85 -3.22
N PHE A 22 4.98 -6.88 -2.44
CA PHE A 22 3.61 -7.01 -2.89
C PHE A 22 3.04 -5.65 -3.35
N LYS A 23 2.13 -5.71 -4.33
CA LYS A 23 1.23 -4.62 -4.66
C LYS A 23 -0.03 -4.77 -3.83
N VAL A 24 -0.38 -3.72 -3.10
CA VAL A 24 -1.57 -3.69 -2.23
C VAL A 24 -2.45 -2.54 -2.66
N ALA A 25 -3.76 -2.77 -2.68
CA ALA A 25 -4.76 -1.74 -2.91
C ALA A 25 -5.68 -1.63 -1.69
N ILE A 26 -5.94 -0.41 -1.23
CA ILE A 26 -6.88 -0.11 -0.15
C ILE A 26 -8.06 0.66 -0.74
N LEU A 27 -9.25 0.09 -0.58
CA LEU A 27 -10.53 0.72 -0.93
C LEU A 27 -11.12 1.34 0.34
N GLY A 28 -11.41 2.64 0.31
CA GLY A 28 -11.86 3.39 1.49
C GLY A 28 -10.71 4.04 2.28
N ALA A 29 -9.62 4.43 1.60
CA ALA A 29 -8.41 4.95 2.23
C ALA A 29 -8.59 6.30 2.96
N ALA A 30 -9.59 7.10 2.60
CA ALA A 30 -9.88 8.38 3.23
C ALA A 30 -10.78 8.27 4.47
N GLY A 31 -11.39 7.12 4.73
CA GLY A 31 -12.10 6.84 5.97
C GLY A 31 -11.16 6.78 7.19
N GLY A 32 -11.69 6.93 8.41
CA GLY A 32 -10.87 6.94 9.64
C GLY A 32 -10.03 5.67 9.85
N ILE A 33 -10.56 4.51 9.43
CA ILE A 33 -9.81 3.24 9.46
C ILE A 33 -8.85 3.16 8.25
N GLY A 34 -9.29 3.59 7.07
CA GLY A 34 -8.48 3.56 5.86
C GLY A 34 -7.20 4.36 5.98
N GLN A 35 -7.25 5.51 6.65
CA GLN A 35 -6.07 6.36 6.87
C GLN A 35 -5.03 5.67 7.75
N SER A 36 -5.45 5.13 8.90
CA SER A 36 -4.56 4.39 9.80
C SER A 36 -4.02 3.11 9.17
N LEU A 37 -4.85 2.40 8.39
CA LEU A 37 -4.42 1.22 7.62
C LEU A 37 -3.40 1.58 6.53
N SER A 38 -3.60 2.68 5.82
CA SER A 38 -2.68 3.16 4.77
C SER A 38 -1.31 3.50 5.34
N LEU A 39 -1.29 4.12 6.53
CA LEU A 39 -0.07 4.40 7.29
C LEU A 39 0.66 3.12 7.70
N LEU A 40 -0.05 2.14 8.28
CA LEU A 40 0.52 0.85 8.67
C LEU A 40 1.08 0.07 7.48
N MET A 41 0.37 0.08 6.34
CA MET A 41 0.82 -0.62 5.12
C MET A 41 2.04 0.04 4.49
N LYS A 42 2.16 1.37 4.55
CA LYS A 42 3.35 2.11 4.09
C LYS A 42 4.60 1.77 4.89
N MET A 43 4.47 1.50 6.19
CA MET A 43 5.58 1.07 7.05
C MET A 43 6.00 -0.39 6.85
N ASN A 44 5.20 -1.19 6.16
CA ASN A 44 5.50 -2.61 5.96
C ASN A 44 6.55 -2.78 4.83
N PRO A 45 7.74 -3.32 5.12
CA PRO A 45 8.80 -3.49 4.11
C PRO A 45 8.45 -4.52 3.02
N LEU A 46 7.40 -5.31 3.23
CA LEU A 46 6.90 -6.27 2.22
C LEU A 46 6.04 -5.59 1.15
N VAL A 47 5.64 -4.33 1.33
CA VAL A 47 4.80 -3.60 0.37
C VAL A 47 5.72 -2.79 -0.56
N SER A 48 5.62 -3.05 -1.86
CA SER A 48 6.34 -2.26 -2.87
C SER A 48 5.50 -1.13 -3.43
N VAL A 49 4.19 -1.39 -3.61
CA VAL A 49 3.26 -0.42 -4.18
C VAL A 49 1.99 -0.42 -3.37
N LEU A 50 1.55 0.77 -2.96
CA LEU A 50 0.32 0.99 -2.24
C LEU A 50 -0.61 1.86 -3.10
N HIS A 51 -1.69 1.27 -3.58
CA HIS A 51 -2.74 1.97 -4.29
C HIS A 51 -3.84 2.38 -3.32
N LEU A 52 -4.13 3.68 -3.23
CA LEU A 52 -5.19 4.21 -2.39
C LEU A 52 -6.38 4.60 -3.26
N TYR A 53 -7.55 4.07 -2.91
CA TYR A 53 -8.84 4.34 -3.55
C TYR A 53 -9.83 4.83 -2.49
N ASP A 54 -10.58 5.88 -2.82
CA ASP A 54 -11.71 6.36 -2.04
C ASP A 54 -12.61 7.21 -2.94
N VAL A 55 -13.87 7.37 -2.55
CA VAL A 55 -14.84 8.26 -3.19
C VAL A 55 -14.52 9.73 -2.97
N VAL A 56 -13.91 10.09 -1.84
CA VAL A 56 -13.57 11.48 -1.49
C VAL A 56 -12.20 11.57 -0.83
N ASN A 57 -11.51 12.71 -0.98
CA ASN A 57 -10.28 13.06 -0.24
C ASN A 57 -9.06 12.11 -0.35
N THR A 58 -9.07 11.12 -1.26
CA THR A 58 -7.91 10.22 -1.53
C THR A 58 -6.59 10.95 -1.82
N PRO A 59 -6.57 12.07 -2.58
CA PRO A 59 -5.32 12.78 -2.86
C PRO A 59 -4.64 13.35 -1.62
N GLY A 60 -5.41 13.83 -0.63
CA GLY A 60 -4.86 14.40 0.61
C GLY A 60 -4.17 13.33 1.46
N VAL A 61 -4.86 12.22 1.69
CA VAL A 61 -4.30 11.07 2.42
C VAL A 61 -3.09 10.48 1.70
N THR A 62 -3.14 10.45 0.37
CA THR A 62 -2.00 9.98 -0.44
C THR A 62 -0.79 10.89 -0.31
N ALA A 63 -0.98 12.21 -0.31
CA ALA A 63 0.10 13.16 -0.08
C ALA A 63 0.73 12.94 1.30
N ASP A 64 -0.08 12.81 2.34
CA ASP A 64 0.39 12.55 3.71
C ASP A 64 1.17 11.24 3.80
N VAL A 65 0.68 10.15 3.21
CA VAL A 65 1.39 8.86 3.25
C VAL A 65 2.62 8.88 2.33
N SER A 66 2.62 9.67 1.25
CA SER A 66 3.74 9.72 0.29
C SER A 66 5.01 10.37 0.85
N HIS A 67 4.90 11.29 1.81
CA HIS A 67 6.06 12.00 2.38
C HIS A 67 6.90 11.13 3.31
N MET A 68 6.39 9.97 3.73
CA MET A 68 7.09 9.09 4.65
C MET A 68 8.28 8.40 3.97
N ASP A 69 9.45 8.45 4.62
CA ASP A 69 10.70 7.82 4.19
C ASP A 69 10.66 6.29 4.28
N THR A 70 9.86 5.66 3.42
CA THR A 70 9.76 4.20 3.27
C THR A 70 9.80 3.83 1.80
N SER A 71 10.30 2.63 1.51
CA SER A 71 10.56 2.20 0.14
C SER A 71 9.31 1.85 -0.68
N ALA A 72 8.10 1.93 -0.11
CA ALA A 72 6.87 1.66 -0.84
C ALA A 72 6.44 2.87 -1.66
N VAL A 73 6.09 2.69 -2.93
CA VAL A 73 5.54 3.76 -3.78
C VAL A 73 4.04 3.86 -3.57
N VAL A 74 3.53 5.05 -3.32
CA VAL A 74 2.09 5.28 -3.11
C VAL A 74 1.51 5.91 -4.36
N SER A 75 0.33 5.46 -4.78
CA SER A 75 -0.38 6.04 -5.91
C SER A 75 -1.87 6.11 -5.61
N ASN A 76 -2.47 7.28 -5.75
CA ASN A 76 -3.92 7.43 -5.70
C ASN A 76 -4.54 7.13 -7.06
N HIS A 77 -5.70 6.50 -7.04
CA HIS A 77 -6.54 6.29 -8.21
C HIS A 77 -7.97 6.70 -7.83
N LEU A 78 -8.65 7.41 -8.75
CA LEU A 78 -10.03 7.86 -8.62
C LEU A 78 -11.00 6.75 -9.02
#